data_AF-Q40124-F1
#
_entry.id   AF-Q40124-F1
#
_cell.length_a   1.000
_cell.length_b   1.000
_cell.length_c   1.000
_cell.angle_alpha   90.00
_cell.angle_beta   90.00
_cell.angle_gamma   90.00
#
_symmetry.space_group_name_H-M   'P 1'
#
loop_
_entity.id
_entity.type
_entity.pdbx_description
1 polymer ?
#
loop_
_entity_poly.entity_id
_entity_poly.type
_entity_poly.pdbx_seq_one_letter_code
_entity_poly.pdbx_strand_id
1 'polypeptide(L)'
;TDIPQASRFLFKQNRVRMIVDCTAIPVRVIQDESLMQPLCLVGSTLRAPHGCHPQYMVNMGNVASLTLAVVINGNDDEVVGGRNAMRLWGLVVGHHSSARFIPFPLRYACEF
;
A
#
# COMPACT_ATOMS: atom_id res chain seq x y z
N THR A 1 4.61 -15.48 -5.36
CA THR A 1 5.07 -14.97 -4.06
C THR A 1 4.07 -13.93 -3.57
N ASP A 2 3.83 -13.82 -2.26
CA ASP A 2 2.68 -13.09 -1.71
C ASP A 2 2.77 -11.56 -1.85
N ILE A 3 3.97 -11.01 -1.76
CA ILE A 3 4.21 -9.56 -1.87
C ILE A 3 5.21 -9.30 -3.01
N PRO A 4 4.75 -8.84 -4.20
CA PRO A 4 5.61 -8.55 -5.33
C PRO A 4 6.64 -7.45 -5.07
N GLN A 5 7.75 -7.46 -5.82
CA GLN A 5 8.80 -6.43 -5.72
C GLN A 5 8.26 -5.01 -5.97
N ALA A 6 7.34 -4.85 -6.93
CA ALA A 6 6.67 -3.58 -7.17
C ALA A 6 5.93 -3.07 -5.93
N SER A 7 5.16 -3.94 -5.25
CA SER A 7 4.46 -3.56 -4.01
C SER A 7 5.43 -3.16 -2.91
N ARG A 8 6.55 -3.90 -2.73
CA ARG A 8 7.60 -3.54 -1.76
C ARG A 8 8.24 -2.19 -2.06
N PHE A 9 8.49 -1.88 -3.34
CA PHE A 9 9.01 -0.58 -3.75
C PHE A 9 8.02 0.54 -3.44
N LEU A 10 6.73 0.34 -3.73
CA LEU A 10 5.69 1.32 -3.44
C LEU A 10 5.53 1.61 -1.95
N PHE A 11 5.74 0.62 -1.07
CA PHE A 11 5.71 0.82 0.38
C PHE A 11 6.87 1.68 0.91
N LYS A 12 7.98 1.80 0.17
CA LYS A 12 9.03 2.77 0.52
C LYS A 12 8.58 4.21 0.30
N GLN A 13 7.71 4.45 -0.68
CA GLN A 13 7.19 5.78 -1.03
C GLN A 13 5.89 6.12 -0.29
N ASN A 14 5.00 5.13 -0.12
CA ASN A 14 3.70 5.27 0.50
C ASN A 14 3.64 4.35 1.72
N ARG A 15 3.94 4.91 2.89
CA ARG A 15 4.19 4.11 4.11
C ARG A 15 2.93 3.55 4.73
N VAL A 16 1.75 4.11 4.44
CA VAL A 16 0.47 3.65 4.97
C VAL A 16 -0.47 3.27 3.85
N ARG A 17 -1.07 2.09 3.94
CA ARG A 17 -2.07 1.60 2.98
C ARG A 17 -3.25 0.98 3.71
N MET A 18 -4.45 1.45 3.40
CA MET A 18 -5.69 0.89 3.91
C MET A 18 -6.52 0.28 2.79
N ILE A 19 -7.16 -0.85 3.05
CA ILE A 19 -8.24 -1.44 2.26
C ILE A 19 -9.41 -1.62 3.23
N VAL A 20 -10.47 -0.86 3.01
CA VAL A 20 -11.65 -0.86 3.90
C VAL A 20 -12.42 -2.16 3.77
N ASP A 21 -12.55 -2.64 2.53
CA ASP A 21 -13.31 -3.82 2.16
C ASP A 21 -12.72 -4.39 0.86
N CYS A 22 -12.22 -5.62 0.89
CA CYS A 22 -11.68 -6.30 -0.28
C CYS A 22 -12.76 -6.84 -1.23
N THR A 23 -14.02 -6.93 -0.79
CA THR A 23 -15.16 -7.39 -1.60
C THR A 23 -15.86 -6.25 -2.34
N ALA A 24 -15.53 -5.00 -2.01
CA ALA A 24 -16.10 -3.82 -2.67
C ALA A 24 -15.70 -3.74 -4.15
N ILE A 25 -16.67 -3.39 -4.99
CA ILE A 25 -16.46 -3.23 -6.44
C ILE A 25 -15.62 -1.97 -6.70
N PRO A 26 -14.48 -2.06 -7.40
CA PRO A 26 -13.66 -0.90 -7.74
C PRO A 26 -14.43 0.11 -8.60
N VAL A 27 -14.31 1.39 -8.27
CA VAL A 27 -14.95 2.49 -9.02
C VAL A 27 -13.97 3.03 -10.07
N ARG A 28 -14.44 3.17 -11.30
CA ARG A 28 -13.66 3.71 -12.42
C ARG A 28 -13.47 5.22 -12.25
N VAL A 29 -12.25 5.70 -12.46
CA VAL A 29 -11.96 7.14 -12.56
C VAL A 29 -12.32 7.62 -13.96
N ILE A 30 -13.13 8.68 -14.04
CA ILE A 30 -13.35 9.41 -15.28
C ILE A 30 -12.22 10.43 -15.42
N GLN A 31 -11.53 10.41 -16.55
CA GLN A 31 -10.38 11.27 -16.83
C GLN A 31 -10.56 11.94 -18.19
N ASP A 32 -9.90 13.08 -18.39
CA ASP A 32 -9.93 13.79 -19.66
C ASP A 32 -9.27 12.96 -20.78
N GLU A 33 -9.87 12.97 -21.97
CA GLU A 33 -9.39 12.19 -23.12
C GLU A 33 -8.03 12.67 -23.65
N SER A 34 -7.63 13.91 -23.34
CA SER A 34 -6.31 14.46 -23.71
C SER A 34 -5.15 13.83 -22.92
N LEU A 35 -5.43 13.11 -21.83
CA LEU A 35 -4.39 12.42 -21.06
C LEU A 35 -3.84 11.24 -21.84
N MET A 36 -2.54 11.29 -22.15
CA MET A 36 -1.84 10.22 -22.87
C MET A 36 -1.75 8.88 -22.12
N GLN A 37 -2.02 8.88 -20.81
CA GLN A 37 -1.96 7.70 -19.96
C GLN A 37 -2.93 7.82 -18.77
N PRO A 38 -3.31 6.71 -18.13
CA PRO A 38 -4.11 6.74 -16.92
C PRO A 38 -3.49 7.59 -15.81
N LEU A 39 -4.33 8.23 -15.00
CA LEU A 39 -3.88 8.99 -13.84
C LEU A 39 -3.03 8.12 -12.90
N CYS A 40 -1.88 8.63 -12.46
CA CYS A 40 -1.03 7.93 -11.50
C CYS A 40 -1.64 7.99 -10.08
N LEU A 41 -2.31 6.92 -9.67
CA LEU A 41 -2.95 6.81 -8.35
C LEU A 41 -2.03 6.24 -7.26
N VAL A 42 -0.72 6.18 -7.50
CA VAL A 42 0.22 5.48 -6.61
C VAL A 42 0.15 5.97 -5.16
N GLY A 43 0.02 7.29 -4.97
CA GLY A 43 -0.12 7.95 -3.67
C GLY A 43 -1.56 8.23 -3.22
N SER A 44 -2.55 7.78 -3.97
CA SER A 44 -3.95 7.92 -3.55
C SER A 44 -4.27 6.95 -2.42
N THR A 45 -4.84 7.49 -1.33
CA THR A 45 -5.32 6.69 -0.20
C THR A 45 -6.52 5.79 -0.54
N LEU A 46 -7.20 6.07 -1.65
CA LEU A 46 -8.38 5.34 -2.13
C LEU A 46 -8.07 4.40 -3.31
N ARG A 47 -6.80 4.30 -3.75
CA ARG A 47 -6.42 3.43 -4.88
C ARG A 47 -6.92 2.01 -4.62
N ALA A 48 -7.69 1.43 -5.54
CA ALA A 48 -8.16 0.04 -5.41
C ALA A 48 -6.99 -0.97 -5.31
N PRO A 49 -7.15 -2.08 -4.57
CA PRO A 49 -6.18 -3.17 -4.58
C PRO A 49 -6.12 -3.85 -5.96
N HIS A 50 -4.95 -4.38 -6.34
CA HIS A 50 -4.80 -5.17 -7.57
C HIS A 50 -5.53 -6.51 -7.44
N GLY A 51 -6.20 -7.00 -8.49
CA GLY A 51 -7.18 -8.09 -8.41
C GLY A 51 -6.74 -9.40 -7.74
N CYS A 52 -5.45 -9.73 -7.73
CA CYS A 52 -4.96 -10.91 -6.98
C CYS A 52 -4.99 -10.72 -5.45
N HIS A 53 -4.85 -9.49 -4.95
CA HIS A 53 -4.73 -9.21 -3.52
C HIS A 53 -6.08 -9.29 -2.77
N PRO A 54 -7.21 -8.81 -3.31
CA PRO A 54 -8.52 -9.05 -2.71
C PRO A 54 -8.83 -10.52 -2.54
N GLN A 55 -8.54 -11.34 -3.57
CA GLN A 55 -8.75 -12.78 -3.47
C GLN A 55 -7.86 -13.41 -2.40
N TYR A 56 -6.61 -12.93 -2.27
CA TYR A 56 -5.71 -13.35 -1.20
C TYR A 56 -6.28 -13.00 0.19
N MET A 57 -6.82 -11.78 0.38
CA MET A 57 -7.47 -11.35 1.62
C MET A 57 -8.68 -12.23 1.98
N VAL A 58 -9.56 -12.48 1.00
CA VAL A 58 -10.72 -13.38 1.16
C VAL A 58 -10.28 -14.78 1.56
N ASN A 59 -9.25 -15.34 0.90
CA ASN A 59 -8.72 -16.66 1.22
C ASN A 59 -8.10 -16.73 2.63
N MET A 60 -7.58 -15.62 3.15
CA MET A 60 -7.05 -15.49 4.50
C MET A 60 -8.14 -15.20 5.54
N GLY A 61 -9.40 -15.01 5.13
CA GLY A 61 -10.52 -14.74 6.02
C GLY A 61 -10.57 -13.32 6.58
N ASN A 62 -9.92 -12.35 5.93
CA ASN A 62 -10.00 -10.94 6.30
C ASN A 62 -10.70 -10.11 5.22
N VAL A 63 -11.46 -9.11 5.68
CA VAL A 63 -12.24 -8.20 4.82
C VAL A 63 -11.53 -6.85 4.68
N ALA A 64 -10.94 -6.36 5.77
CA ALA A 64 -10.21 -5.09 5.78
C ALA A 64 -8.76 -5.30 6.18
N SER A 65 -7.88 -4.41 5.70
CA SER A 65 -6.48 -4.36 6.10
C SER A 65 -5.94 -2.93 6.25
N LEU A 66 -5.03 -2.77 7.19
CA LEU A 66 -4.15 -1.60 7.31
C LEU A 66 -2.71 -2.09 7.33
N THR A 67 -1.91 -1.66 6.36
CA THR A 67 -0.49 -1.98 6.25
C THR A 67 0.34 -0.73 6.47
N LEU A 68 1.33 -0.84 7.35
CA LEU A 68 2.31 0.20 7.68
C LEU A 68 3.71 -0.32 7.29
N ALA A 69 4.46 0.49 6.56
CA ALA A 69 5.82 0.15 6.13
C ALA A 69 6.84 0.48 7.23
N VAL A 70 7.64 -0.50 7.61
CA VAL A 70 8.79 -0.29 8.50
C VAL A 70 10.01 -0.03 7.63
N VAL A 71 10.45 1.22 7.57
CA VAL A 71 11.59 1.66 6.75
C VAL A 71 12.75 2.04 7.65
N ILE A 72 13.93 1.49 7.36
CA ILE A 72 15.17 1.76 8.09
C ILE A 72 16.19 2.41 7.15
N ASN A 73 17.19 3.08 7.71
CA ASN A 73 18.36 3.51 6.95
C ASN A 73 19.15 2.26 6.53
N GLY A 74 19.53 2.18 5.26
CA GLY A 74 20.47 1.16 4.79
C GLY A 74 21.88 1.47 5.29
N ASN A 75 22.67 0.43 5.54
CA ASN A 75 24.09 0.59 5.78
C ASN A 75 24.81 0.98 4.48
N ASP A 76 25.87 1.79 4.62
CA ASP A 76 26.71 2.24 3.50
C ASP A 76 27.35 1.08 2.70
N ASP A 77 27.44 -0.11 3.28
CA ASP A 77 28.07 -1.30 2.68
C ASP A 77 27.23 -1.98 1.58
N GLU A 78 25.93 -1.69 1.45
CA GLU A 78 25.05 -2.29 0.42
C GLU A 78 24.84 -1.38 -0.81
N VAL A 79 25.49 -0.21 -0.89
CA VAL A 79 25.22 0.78 -1.94
C VAL A 79 26.46 1.09 -2.78
N VAL A 80 26.58 0.42 -3.94
CA VAL A 80 27.32 0.98 -5.06
C VAL A 80 26.56 2.23 -5.53
N GLY A 81 27.05 3.43 -5.19
CA GLY A 81 26.52 4.69 -5.75
C GLY A 81 25.86 5.67 -4.77
N GLY A 82 26.23 5.66 -3.49
CA GLY A 82 26.18 6.84 -2.61
C GLY A 82 24.87 7.63 -2.57
N ARG A 83 23.96 7.25 -1.68
CA ARG A 83 22.96 8.12 -1.02
C ARG A 83 22.17 7.26 -0.04
N ASN A 84 22.20 7.64 1.23
CA ASN A 84 21.43 7.10 2.37
C ASN A 84 20.19 6.28 1.94
N ALA A 85 20.37 4.98 1.69
CA ALA A 85 19.39 4.19 0.95
C ALA A 85 18.34 3.65 1.93
N MET A 86 17.16 4.27 1.97
CA MET A 86 16.05 3.73 2.76
C MET A 86 15.70 2.29 2.32
N ARG A 87 15.74 1.36 3.28
CA ARG A 87 15.43 -0.06 3.11
C ARG A 87 14.09 -0.39 3.76
N LEU A 88 13.23 -1.11 3.03
CA LEU A 88 12.01 -1.68 3.62
C LEU A 88 12.45 -2.88 4.47
N TRP A 89 12.40 -2.73 5.79
CA TRP A 89 12.74 -3.79 6.73
C TRP A 89 11.60 -4.81 6.84
N GLY A 90 10.36 -4.31 6.90
CA GLY A 90 9.19 -5.15 7.06
C GLY A 90 7.89 -4.37 6.96
N LEU A 91 6.78 -5.03 7.28
CA LEU A 91 5.44 -4.44 7.31
C LEU A 91 4.77 -4.78 8.63
N VAL A 92 4.08 -3.81 9.22
CA VAL A 92 3.07 -4.07 10.27
C VAL A 92 1.72 -4.15 9.57
N VAL A 93 1.01 -5.26 9.75
CA VAL A 93 -0.26 -5.51 9.06
C VAL A 93 -1.35 -5.79 10.09
N GLY A 94 -2.37 -4.93 10.13
CA GLY A 94 -3.60 -5.14 10.87
C GLY A 94 -4.69 -5.69 9.94
N HIS A 95 -5.41 -6.71 10.37
CA HIS A 95 -6.55 -7.29 9.66
C HIS A 95 -7.84 -7.09 10.45
N HIS A 96 -8.97 -7.02 9.75
CA HIS A 96 -10.29 -7.03 10.37
C HIS A 96 -11.21 -8.01 9.63
N SER A 97 -12.04 -8.74 10.38
CA SER A 97 -13.01 -9.71 9.84
C SER A 97 -14.25 -9.06 9.20
N SER A 98 -14.41 -7.75 9.39
CA SER A 98 -15.46 -6.94 8.78
C SER A 98 -14.88 -5.66 8.17
N ALA A 99 -15.64 -5.02 7.28
CA ALA A 99 -15.25 -3.76 6.69
C ALA A 99 -14.92 -2.73 7.77
N ARG A 100 -13.76 -2.07 7.65
CA ARG A 100 -13.29 -1.13 8.67
C ARG A 100 -12.58 0.06 8.06
N PHE A 101 -13.18 1.24 8.27
CA PHE A 101 -12.59 2.51 7.92
C PHE A 101 -11.89 3.13 9.14
N ILE A 102 -10.66 3.59 8.95
CA ILE A 102 -9.88 4.30 9.98
C ILE A 102 -9.67 5.73 9.49
N PRO A 103 -10.12 6.77 10.23
CA PRO A 103 -9.91 8.17 9.84
C PRO A 103 -8.45 8.54 9.59
N PHE A 104 -8.23 9.45 8.65
CA PHE A 104 -6.87 9.88 8.27
C PHE A 104 -5.99 10.32 9.44
N PRO A 105 -6.46 11.10 10.44
CA PRO A 105 -5.62 11.50 11.57
C PRO A 105 -5.02 10.31 12.35
N LEU A 106 -5.78 9.22 12.51
CA LEU A 106 -5.27 8.00 13.16
C LEU A 106 -4.23 7.29 12.28
N ARG A 107 -4.46 7.22 10.97
CA ARG A 107 -3.50 6.63 10.02
C ARG A 107 -2.18 7.40 10.00
N TYR A 108 -2.27 8.73 10.06
CA TYR A 108 -1.11 9.61 10.13
C TYR A 108 -0.35 9.45 11.45
N ALA A 109 -1.07 9.32 12.58
CA ALA A 109 -0.45 9.03 13.86
C ALA A 109 0.31 7.68 13.88
N CYS A 110 -0.13 6.68 13.11
CA CYS A 110 0.59 5.41 12.96
C CYS A 110 1.80 5.47 12.02
N GLU A 111 1.92 6.51 11.18
CA GLU A 111 3.05 6.70 10.27
C GLU A 111 4.26 7.35 10.97
N PHE A 112 3.97 8.16 12.01
CA PHE A 112 4.95 8.95 12.78
C PHE A 112 5.80 8.06 13.68
#